data_AF-D5U2L1-F1
#
_entry.id   AF-D5U2L1-F1
#
_cell.length_a   1.000
_cell.length_b   1.000
_cell.length_c   1.000
_cell.angle_alpha   90.00
_cell.angle_beta   90.00
_cell.angle_gamma   90.00
#
_symmetry.space_group_name_H-M   'P 1'
#
loop_
_entity.id
_entity.type
_entity.pdbx_description
1 polymer ?
#
loop_
_entity_poly.entity_id
_entity_poly.type
_entity_poly.pdbx_seq_one_letter_code
_entity_poly.pdbx_strand_id
1 'polypeptide(L)'
;MSVDFVRHIVNPILSRVIDVKKGEHVKILDEIRRIISDYEEKYGFSIYGGEVDKLVDFLISSDFDYLVKVFDTYGLRDALVDILEEALEAYRSHGEISKAIESRIIMLKNNKGIRRSKDYQVQSIDELIASLKLKYSNIEFNPSRKEVRVELGEGRFAKIKLYRRKIAVNMVIELKEDDIGLLNKELQRILECSG
;
A
#
# COMPACT_ATOMS: atom_id res chain seq x y z
N MET A 1 4.08 -22.71 -5.81
CA MET A 1 5.16 -22.47 -4.84
C MET A 1 4.53 -21.87 -3.61
N SER A 2 4.89 -22.32 -2.41
CA SER A 2 4.48 -21.65 -1.19
C SER A 2 5.29 -20.36 -1.05
N VAL A 3 4.62 -19.23 -0.77
CA VAL A 3 5.28 -17.92 -0.63
C VAL A 3 5.52 -17.67 0.86
N ASP A 4 6.79 -17.52 1.23
CA ASP A 4 7.21 -17.11 2.58
C ASP A 4 7.00 -15.59 2.81
N PHE A 5 6.34 -15.23 3.90
CA PHE A 5 5.98 -13.85 4.20
C PHE A 5 7.22 -12.97 4.39
N VAL A 6 8.19 -13.41 5.19
CA VAL A 6 9.35 -12.58 5.48
C VAL A 6 10.31 -12.53 4.29
N ARG A 7 10.66 -13.69 3.75
CA ARG A 7 11.71 -13.79 2.72
C ARG A 7 11.27 -13.27 1.36
N HIS A 8 10.04 -13.56 0.94
CA HIS A 8 9.59 -13.24 -0.42
C HIS A 8 8.75 -11.96 -0.49
N ILE A 9 8.25 -11.44 0.63
CA ILE A 9 7.36 -10.26 0.64
C ILE A 9 8.02 -9.11 1.38
N VAL A 10 8.27 -9.27 2.68
CA VAL A 10 8.82 -8.21 3.53
C VAL A 10 10.21 -7.77 3.04
N ASN A 11 11.14 -8.71 2.89
CA ASN A 11 12.52 -8.39 2.54
C ASN A 11 12.66 -7.63 1.22
N PRO A 12 12.03 -8.05 0.10
CA PRO A 12 12.07 -7.31 -1.16
C PRO A 12 11.50 -5.89 -1.06
N ILE A 13 10.43 -5.70 -0.28
CA ILE A 13 9.80 -4.39 -0.14
C ILE A 13 10.66 -3.45 0.69
N LEU A 14 11.20 -3.92 1.81
CA LEU A 14 12.10 -3.10 2.63
C LEU A 14 13.38 -2.75 1.86
N SER A 15 13.93 -3.66 1.05
CA SER A 15 15.07 -3.36 0.17
C SER A 15 14.74 -2.26 -0.84
N ARG A 16 13.56 -2.35 -1.48
CA ARG A 16 13.09 -1.30 -2.39
C ARG A 16 12.91 0.05 -1.69
N VAL A 17 12.48 0.06 -0.43
CA VAL A 17 12.36 1.29 0.36
C VAL A 17 13.73 1.92 0.61
N ILE A 18 14.75 1.12 0.94
CA ILE A 18 16.15 1.58 1.09
C ILE A 18 16.62 2.26 -0.21
N ASP A 19 16.40 1.62 -1.35
CA ASP A 19 16.83 2.13 -2.65
C ASP A 19 16.15 3.47 -2.99
N VAL A 20 14.83 3.53 -2.81
CA VAL A 20 14.03 4.74 -3.12
C VAL A 20 14.38 5.90 -2.19
N LYS A 21 14.69 5.62 -0.92
CA LYS A 21 15.07 6.63 0.07
C LYS A 21 16.58 6.87 0.11
N LYS A 22 17.35 6.39 -0.88
CA LYS A 22 18.81 6.59 -0.99
C LYS A 22 19.58 6.23 0.28
N GLY A 23 19.16 5.19 0.98
CA GLY A 23 19.79 4.74 2.22
C GLY A 23 19.34 5.47 3.50
N GLU A 24 18.42 6.43 3.42
CA GLU A 24 17.76 6.95 4.63
C GLU A 24 17.00 5.82 5.32
N HIS A 25 17.10 5.76 6.65
CA HIS A 25 16.46 4.74 7.50
C HIS A 25 16.97 3.30 7.38
N VAL A 26 18.12 3.03 6.73
CA VAL A 26 18.68 1.65 6.63
C VAL A 26 18.71 0.93 7.98
N LYS A 27 19.25 1.57 9.02
CA LYS A 27 19.32 0.98 10.37
C LYS A 27 17.95 0.61 10.93
N ILE A 28 16.95 1.47 10.71
CA ILE A 28 15.57 1.25 11.16
C ILE A 28 14.90 0.14 10.35
N LEU A 29 15.15 0.08 9.05
CA LEU A 29 14.60 -0.97 8.19
C LEU A 29 15.21 -2.33 8.52
N ASP A 30 16.48 -2.39 8.90
CA ASP A 30 17.12 -3.60 9.42
C ASP A 30 16.55 -4.01 10.79
N GLU A 31 16.26 -3.05 11.66
CA GLU A 31 15.58 -3.31 12.93
C GLU A 31 14.16 -3.84 12.72
N ILE A 32 13.41 -3.25 11.79
CA ILE A 32 12.08 -3.73 11.39
C ILE A 32 12.15 -5.15 10.84
N ARG A 33 13.15 -5.47 9.99
CA ARG A 33 13.36 -6.84 9.51
C ARG A 33 13.53 -7.80 10.68
N ARG A 34 14.38 -7.46 11.63
CA ARG A 34 14.64 -8.28 12.81
C ARG A 34 13.37 -8.51 13.63
N ILE A 35 12.61 -7.44 13.92
CA ILE A 35 11.33 -7.54 14.65
C ILE A 35 10.37 -8.50 13.95
N ILE A 36 10.24 -8.39 12.63
CA ILE A 36 9.34 -9.26 11.85
C ILE A 36 9.83 -10.70 11.85
N SER A 37 11.15 -10.94 11.76
CA SER A 37 11.74 -12.27 11.88
C SER A 37 11.51 -12.89 13.26
N ASP A 38 11.65 -12.11 14.34
CA ASP A 38 11.36 -12.57 15.70
C ASP A 38 9.87 -12.97 15.83
N TYR A 39 8.97 -12.26 15.16
CA TYR A 39 7.56 -12.64 15.10
C TYR A 39 7.29 -13.86 14.21
N GLU A 40 7.99 -14.02 13.09
CA GLU A 40 7.92 -15.24 12.29
C GLU A 40 8.30 -16.47 13.10
N GLU A 41 9.34 -16.38 13.91
CA GLU A 41 9.75 -17.45 14.82
C GLU A 41 8.72 -17.66 15.93
N LYS A 42 8.26 -16.58 16.59
CA LYS A 42 7.30 -16.63 17.69
C LYS A 42 5.96 -17.28 17.30
N TYR A 43 5.42 -16.92 16.14
CA TYR A 43 4.14 -17.43 15.65
C TYR A 43 4.29 -18.66 14.75
N GLY A 44 5.50 -18.94 14.25
CA GLY A 44 5.81 -20.12 13.46
C GLY A 44 5.12 -20.12 12.10
N PHE A 45 5.04 -18.98 11.41
CA PHE A 45 4.35 -18.85 10.11
C PHE A 45 5.27 -18.96 8.88
N SER A 46 6.54 -19.33 9.06
CA SER A 46 7.46 -19.57 7.95
C SER A 46 7.06 -20.81 7.14
N ILE A 47 7.34 -20.80 5.83
CA ILE A 47 7.21 -22.02 5.00
C ILE A 47 8.32 -23.05 5.31
N TYR A 48 9.37 -22.63 6.01
CA TYR A 48 10.53 -23.46 6.34
C TYR A 48 10.42 -24.01 7.77
N GLY A 49 9.53 -24.97 7.97
CA GLY A 49 9.33 -25.62 9.26
C GLY A 49 8.24 -25.00 10.15
N GLY A 50 7.43 -24.11 9.59
CA GLY A 50 6.22 -23.56 10.24
C GLY A 50 4.95 -23.86 9.44
N GLU A 51 3.88 -23.15 9.80
CA GLU A 51 2.55 -23.26 9.22
C GLU A 51 2.08 -21.87 8.75
N VAL A 52 1.95 -21.68 7.44
CA VAL A 52 1.59 -20.39 6.83
C VAL A 52 0.28 -19.82 7.40
N ASP A 53 -0.66 -20.68 7.79
CA ASP A 53 -1.94 -20.28 8.37
C ASP A 53 -1.79 -19.52 9.70
N LYS A 54 -0.70 -19.73 10.45
CA LYS A 54 -0.38 -18.98 11.67
C LYS A 54 -0.01 -17.52 11.41
N LEU A 55 0.13 -17.11 10.15
CA LEU A 55 0.22 -15.71 9.80
C LEU A 55 -1.04 -14.94 10.26
N VAL A 56 -2.20 -15.59 10.27
CA VAL A 56 -3.44 -14.99 10.79
C VAL A 56 -3.28 -14.58 12.25
N ASP A 57 -2.72 -15.47 13.08
CA ASP A 57 -2.52 -15.23 14.51
C ASP A 57 -1.63 -14.01 14.75
N PHE A 58 -0.54 -13.91 13.98
CA PHE A 58 0.29 -12.72 14.00
C PHE A 58 -0.51 -11.48 13.58
N LEU A 59 -1.20 -11.52 12.45
CA LEU A 59 -1.94 -10.37 11.92
C LEU A 59 -2.99 -9.85 12.90
N ILE A 60 -3.66 -10.69 13.69
CA ILE A 60 -4.68 -10.25 14.66
C ILE A 60 -4.11 -9.93 16.05
N SER A 61 -2.83 -10.16 16.27
CA SER A 61 -2.18 -9.95 17.57
C SER A 61 -1.89 -8.48 17.90
N SER A 62 -1.64 -8.22 19.18
CA SER A 62 -1.09 -6.93 19.64
C SER A 62 0.35 -6.69 19.18
N ASP A 63 1.09 -7.73 18.80
CA ASP A 63 2.45 -7.60 18.25
C ASP A 63 2.41 -6.95 16.86
N PHE A 64 1.38 -7.27 16.07
CA PHE A 64 1.14 -6.55 14.82
C PHE A 64 0.79 -5.08 15.07
N ASP A 65 -0.05 -4.78 16.06
CA ASP A 65 -0.35 -3.39 16.43
C ASP A 65 0.90 -2.63 16.90
N TYR A 66 1.83 -3.31 17.57
CA TYR A 66 3.15 -2.76 17.89
C TYR A 66 3.97 -2.51 16.63
N LEU A 67 4.00 -3.45 15.69
CA LEU A 67 4.68 -3.26 14.40
C LEU A 67 4.15 -2.03 13.67
N VAL A 68 2.83 -1.83 13.64
CA VAL A 68 2.20 -0.63 13.07
C VAL A 68 2.77 0.65 13.71
N LYS A 69 2.86 0.71 15.04
CA LYS A 69 3.42 1.86 15.77
C LYS A 69 4.89 2.11 15.43
N VAL A 70 5.68 1.05 15.25
CA VAL A 70 7.09 1.17 14.81
C VAL A 70 7.14 1.82 13.43
N PHE A 71 6.38 1.31 12.45
CA PHE A 71 6.33 1.91 11.12
C PHE A 71 5.84 3.37 11.15
N ASP A 72 4.86 3.70 11.99
CA ASP A 72 4.34 5.06 12.15
C ASP A 72 5.38 6.03 12.71
N THR A 73 6.12 5.60 13.73
CA THR A 73 7.14 6.42 14.42
C THR A 73 8.18 6.95 13.44
N TYR A 74 8.50 6.17 12.40
CA TYR A 74 9.48 6.53 11.39
C TYR A 74 8.88 7.04 10.07
N GLY A 75 7.56 7.27 10.02
CA GLY A 75 6.88 7.74 8.81
C GLY A 75 6.93 6.73 7.65
N LEU A 76 7.01 5.43 7.97
CA LEU A 76 7.13 4.33 7.01
C LEU A 76 5.82 3.55 6.82
N ARG A 77 4.69 4.05 7.31
CA ARG A 77 3.37 3.37 7.19
C ARG A 77 3.06 2.89 5.76
N ASP A 78 3.41 3.68 4.74
CA ASP A 78 3.20 3.28 3.34
C ASP A 78 3.96 2.00 2.97
N ALA A 79 5.14 1.76 3.54
CA ALA A 79 5.88 0.51 3.34
C ALA A 79 5.16 -0.69 3.97
N LEU A 80 4.56 -0.53 5.15
CA LEU A 80 3.75 -1.59 5.76
C LEU A 80 2.50 -1.89 4.93
N VAL A 81 1.86 -0.86 4.38
CA VAL A 81 0.74 -1.05 3.44
C VAL A 81 1.21 -1.79 2.18
N ASP A 82 2.34 -1.40 1.60
CA ASP A 82 2.90 -2.07 0.43
C ASP A 82 3.21 -3.55 0.74
N ILE A 83 3.71 -3.87 1.95
CA ILE A 83 3.93 -5.26 2.42
C ILE A 83 2.62 -6.05 2.43
N LEU A 84 1.57 -5.49 3.02
CA LEU A 84 0.28 -6.17 3.11
C LEU A 84 -0.39 -6.31 1.74
N GLU A 85 -0.25 -5.32 0.85
CA GLU A 85 -0.79 -5.40 -0.52
C GLU A 85 -0.13 -6.54 -1.31
N GLU A 86 1.19 -6.71 -1.22
CA GLU A 86 1.90 -7.83 -1.86
C GLU A 86 1.55 -9.17 -1.20
N ALA A 87 1.39 -9.20 0.12
CA ALA A 87 0.93 -10.38 0.84
C ALA A 87 -0.49 -10.80 0.44
N LEU A 88 -1.39 -9.84 0.23
CA LEU A 88 -2.75 -10.13 -0.22
C LEU A 88 -2.77 -10.82 -1.59
N GLU A 89 -1.93 -10.37 -2.52
CA GLU A 89 -1.80 -11.00 -3.84
C GLU A 89 -1.19 -12.41 -3.72
N ALA A 90 -0.17 -12.58 -2.89
CA ALA A 90 0.48 -13.88 -2.68
C ALA A 90 -0.44 -14.92 -2.02
N TYR A 91 -1.29 -14.48 -1.08
CA TYR A 91 -2.18 -15.35 -0.30
C TYR A 91 -3.65 -15.27 -0.71
N ARG A 92 -3.94 -14.79 -1.92
CA ARG A 92 -5.31 -14.61 -2.42
C ARG A 92 -6.16 -15.88 -2.37
N SER A 93 -5.53 -17.05 -2.52
CA SER A 93 -6.18 -18.37 -2.42
C SER A 93 -6.32 -18.90 -0.98
N HIS A 94 -5.75 -18.23 0.02
CA HIS A 94 -5.88 -18.58 1.44
C HIS A 94 -6.90 -17.66 2.10
N GLY A 95 -8.16 -18.13 2.13
CA GLY A 95 -9.32 -17.29 2.47
C GLY A 95 -9.28 -16.63 3.84
N GLU A 96 -8.65 -17.25 4.85
CA GLU A 96 -8.53 -16.64 6.19
C GLU A 96 -7.39 -15.61 6.25
N ILE A 97 -6.24 -15.96 5.68
CA ILE A 97 -5.07 -15.07 5.58
C ILE A 97 -5.43 -13.81 4.79
N SER A 98 -6.06 -13.96 3.62
CA SER A 98 -6.43 -12.83 2.77
C SER A 98 -7.41 -11.87 3.47
N LYS A 99 -8.41 -12.40 4.18
CA LYS A 99 -9.34 -11.60 4.99
C LYS A 99 -8.64 -10.86 6.13
N ALA A 100 -7.72 -11.52 6.84
CA ALA A 100 -6.96 -10.89 7.91
C ALA A 100 -6.10 -9.74 7.38
N ILE A 101 -5.44 -9.96 6.23
CA ILE A 101 -4.65 -8.93 5.53
C ILE A 101 -5.54 -7.77 5.08
N GLU A 102 -6.66 -8.04 4.42
CA GLU A 102 -7.61 -7.01 3.97
C GLU A 102 -8.10 -6.14 5.14
N SER A 103 -8.47 -6.77 6.25
CA SER A 103 -8.88 -6.07 7.47
C SER A 103 -7.79 -5.13 7.97
N ARG A 104 -6.54 -5.58 8.05
CA ARG A 104 -5.41 -4.74 8.48
C ARG A 104 -5.09 -3.63 7.48
N ILE A 105 -5.17 -3.90 6.19
CA ILE A 105 -5.05 -2.86 5.15
C ILE A 105 -6.11 -1.79 5.35
N ILE A 106 -7.38 -2.18 5.54
CA ILE A 106 -8.49 -1.24 5.78
C ILE A 106 -8.23 -0.42 7.04
N MET A 107 -7.83 -1.04 8.15
CA MET A 107 -7.50 -0.32 9.39
C MET A 107 -6.35 0.69 9.21
N LEU A 108 -5.29 0.30 8.52
CA LEU A 108 -4.14 1.17 8.28
C LEU A 108 -4.46 2.33 7.34
N LYS A 109 -5.38 2.10 6.40
CA LYS A 109 -5.85 3.07 5.41
C LYS A 109 -6.91 4.02 5.99
N ASN A 110 -7.76 3.56 6.90
CA ASN A 110 -8.84 4.36 7.50
C ASN A 110 -8.35 5.42 8.50
N ASN A 111 -7.13 5.29 9.03
CA ASN A 111 -6.56 6.26 9.97
C ASN A 111 -5.92 7.51 9.32
N LYS A 112 -6.03 7.69 8.00
CA LYS A 112 -5.70 8.96 7.29
C LYS A 112 -6.56 9.13 6.03
N GLY A 113 -7.55 10.01 6.13
CA GLY A 113 -8.35 10.50 4.99
C GLY A 113 -9.31 9.48 4.40
N ILE A 114 -10.39 9.97 3.81
CA ILE A 114 -11.35 9.10 3.12
C ILE A 114 -10.66 8.58 1.86
N ARG A 115 -10.52 7.24 1.77
CA ARG A 115 -9.96 6.55 0.61
C ARG A 115 -11.04 5.81 -0.15
N ARG A 116 -11.16 6.04 -1.45
CA ARG A 116 -11.90 5.17 -2.37
C ARG A 116 -11.01 4.75 -3.52
N SER A 117 -11.12 3.46 -3.86
CA SER A 117 -10.46 2.83 -5.00
C SER A 117 -11.50 2.35 -5.99
N LYS A 118 -11.31 2.64 -7.28
CA LYS A 118 -12.11 2.04 -8.36
C LYS A 118 -11.18 1.44 -9.39
N ASP A 119 -11.43 0.19 -9.76
CA ASP A 119 -10.72 -0.51 -10.82
C ASP A 119 -11.15 0.05 -12.17
N TYR A 120 -10.19 0.51 -12.99
CA TYR A 120 -10.46 0.93 -14.35
C TYR A 120 -9.48 0.30 -15.35
N GLN A 121 -9.96 0.07 -16.57
CA GLN A 121 -9.13 -0.34 -17.71
C GLN A 121 -8.77 0.92 -18.50
N VAL A 122 -7.50 1.31 -18.45
CA VAL A 122 -6.92 2.34 -19.33
C VAL A 122 -5.80 1.68 -20.11
N GLN A 123 -5.58 2.12 -21.34
CA GLN A 123 -4.67 1.49 -22.30
C GLN A 123 -3.19 1.73 -21.96
N SER A 124 -2.82 2.88 -21.39
CA SER A 124 -1.46 3.15 -20.93
C SER A 124 -1.38 4.19 -19.79
N ILE A 125 -0.30 4.14 -19.01
CA ILE A 125 -0.02 5.13 -17.96
C ILE A 125 0.44 6.47 -18.54
N ASP A 126 1.12 6.45 -19.69
CA ASP A 126 1.68 7.64 -20.33
C ASP A 126 0.58 8.54 -20.90
N GLU A 127 -0.46 7.95 -21.50
CA GLU A 127 -1.66 8.68 -21.95
C GLU A 127 -2.41 9.30 -20.77
N LEU A 128 -2.56 8.55 -19.66
CA LEU A 128 -3.18 9.05 -18.45
C LEU A 128 -2.37 10.22 -17.86
N ILE A 129 -1.04 10.13 -17.83
CA ILE A 129 -0.19 11.22 -17.34
C ILE A 129 -0.32 12.45 -18.26
N ALA A 130 -0.33 12.25 -19.58
CA ALA A 130 -0.48 13.33 -20.54
C ALA A 130 -1.82 14.05 -20.39
N SER A 131 -2.92 13.31 -20.23
CA SER A 131 -4.25 13.91 -20.07
C SER A 131 -4.42 14.62 -18.73
N LEU A 132 -3.84 14.09 -17.65
CA LEU A 132 -3.85 14.75 -16.35
C LEU A 132 -3.06 16.05 -16.39
N LYS A 133 -1.91 16.10 -17.06
CA LYS A 133 -1.08 17.32 -17.21
C LYS A 133 -1.79 18.47 -17.93
N LEU A 134 -2.81 18.17 -18.74
CA LEU A 134 -3.62 19.21 -19.39
C LEU A 134 -4.60 19.89 -18.42
N LYS A 135 -5.02 19.21 -17.34
CA LYS A 135 -6.03 19.72 -16.39
C LYS A 135 -5.46 20.10 -15.03
N TYR A 136 -4.37 19.47 -14.60
CA TYR A 136 -3.79 19.68 -13.28
C TYR A 136 -2.35 20.16 -13.39
N SER A 137 -2.03 21.22 -12.68
CA SER A 137 -0.73 21.89 -12.74
C SER A 137 0.35 21.16 -11.94
N ASN A 138 -0.04 20.47 -10.85
CA ASN A 138 0.88 19.81 -9.93
C ASN A 138 0.67 18.30 -9.97
N ILE A 139 1.50 17.63 -10.78
CA ILE A 139 1.51 16.18 -10.93
C ILE A 139 2.91 15.66 -10.71
N GLU A 140 3.04 14.69 -9.81
CA GLU A 140 4.28 13.97 -9.56
C GLU A 140 4.15 12.54 -10.07
N PHE A 141 5.03 12.10 -10.96
CA PHE A 141 5.08 10.72 -11.41
C PHE A 141 6.26 9.98 -10.77
N ASN A 142 5.97 8.87 -10.10
CA ASN A 142 6.95 7.94 -9.57
C ASN A 142 7.02 6.69 -10.47
N PRO A 143 8.01 6.63 -11.39
CA PRO A 143 8.13 5.52 -12.34
C PRO A 143 8.46 4.18 -11.65
N SER A 144 9.21 4.20 -10.54
CA SER A 144 9.59 2.99 -9.80
C SER A 144 8.38 2.30 -9.14
N ARG A 145 7.39 3.09 -8.71
CA ARG A 145 6.16 2.58 -8.07
C ARG A 145 4.96 2.51 -9.03
N LYS A 146 5.15 2.89 -10.31
CA LYS A 146 4.07 3.08 -11.30
C LYS A 146 2.91 3.88 -10.71
N GLU A 147 3.25 5.02 -10.12
CA GLU A 147 2.35 5.80 -9.29
C GLU A 147 2.35 7.25 -9.72
N VAL A 148 1.16 7.83 -9.91
CA VAL A 148 0.96 9.25 -10.24
C VAL A 148 0.27 9.91 -9.06
N ARG A 149 0.84 11.00 -8.55
CA ARG A 149 0.22 11.85 -7.54
C ARG A 149 -0.27 13.13 -8.21
N VAL A 150 -1.53 13.48 -8.00
CA VAL A 150 -2.17 14.67 -8.58
C VAL A 150 -2.69 15.55 -7.45
N GLU A 151 -2.31 16.82 -7.41
CA GLU A 151 -2.91 17.79 -6.50
C GLU A 151 -4.25 18.30 -7.08
N LEU A 152 -5.33 18.14 -6.32
CA LEU A 152 -6.68 18.54 -6.72
C LEU A 152 -7.06 19.93 -6.18
N GLY A 153 -6.16 20.60 -5.44
CA GLY A 153 -6.36 21.89 -4.77
C GLY A 153 -6.69 21.78 -3.28
N GLU A 154 -6.45 22.85 -2.51
CA GLU A 154 -6.71 22.93 -1.06
C GLU A 154 -6.05 21.81 -0.23
N GLY A 155 -4.84 21.37 -0.61
CA GLY A 155 -4.13 20.28 0.07
C GLY A 155 -4.69 18.88 -0.19
N ARG A 156 -5.58 18.73 -1.20
CA ARG A 156 -6.17 17.44 -1.59
C ARG A 156 -5.31 16.76 -2.65
N PHE A 157 -5.14 15.44 -2.53
CA PHE A 157 -4.31 14.68 -3.47
C PHE A 157 -5.00 13.40 -3.96
N ALA A 158 -4.87 13.09 -5.24
CA ALA A 158 -5.19 11.78 -5.79
C ALA A 158 -3.91 10.98 -6.00
N LYS A 159 -3.93 9.70 -5.66
CA LYS A 159 -2.81 8.77 -5.81
C LYS A 159 -3.20 7.63 -6.74
N ILE A 160 -2.75 7.66 -7.98
CA ILE A 160 -3.10 6.67 -8.99
C ILE A 160 -2.00 5.62 -9.03
N LYS A 161 -2.32 4.35 -8.77
CA LYS A 161 -1.37 3.23 -8.85
C LYS A 161 -1.70 2.34 -10.04
N LEU A 162 -0.68 1.87 -10.76
CA LEU A 162 -0.85 0.94 -11.87
C LEU A 162 -0.49 -0.50 -11.45
N TYR A 163 -1.42 -1.42 -11.63
CA TYR A 163 -1.19 -2.85 -11.49
C TYR A 163 -1.08 -3.49 -12.88
N ARG A 164 -0.44 -4.68 -12.96
CA ARG A 164 -0.02 -5.36 -14.21
C ARG A 164 -1.11 -5.49 -15.31
N ARG A 165 -2.40 -5.24 -15.02
CA ARG A 165 -3.53 -5.22 -15.99
C ARG A 165 -4.66 -4.23 -15.67
N LYS A 166 -4.50 -3.36 -14.66
CA LYS A 166 -5.56 -2.47 -14.18
C LYS A 166 -4.97 -1.17 -13.63
N ILE A 167 -5.61 -0.05 -13.92
CA ILE A 167 -5.34 1.20 -13.21
C ILE A 167 -6.24 1.23 -12.00
N ALA A 168 -5.64 1.27 -10.82
CA ALA A 168 -6.37 1.53 -9.59
C ALA A 168 -6.15 2.99 -9.21
N VAL A 169 -7.21 3.79 -9.31
CA VAL A 169 -7.18 5.17 -8.82
C VAL A 169 -7.48 5.14 -7.33
N ASN A 170 -6.47 5.37 -6.49
CA ASN A 170 -6.64 5.52 -5.04
C ASN A 170 -6.69 7.00 -4.70
N MET A 171 -7.89 7.56 -4.53
CA MET A 171 -7.99 8.96 -4.12
C MET A 171 -7.80 9.07 -2.60
N VAL A 172 -6.89 9.93 -2.15
CA VAL A 172 -6.61 10.17 -0.72
C VAL A 172 -6.96 11.62 -0.42
N ILE A 173 -8.21 11.89 -0.05
CA ILE A 173 -8.60 13.25 0.31
C ILE A 173 -8.45 13.45 1.81
N GLU A 174 -7.56 14.36 2.19
CA GLU A 174 -7.51 14.93 3.53
C GLU A 174 -8.55 16.05 3.58
N LEU A 175 -9.72 15.76 4.18
CA LEU A 175 -10.82 16.70 4.36
C LEU A 175 -10.87 17.17 5.81
N LYS A 176 -11.22 18.45 6.02
CA LYS A 176 -11.82 18.90 7.27
C LYS A 176 -13.31 18.54 7.19
N GLU A 177 -13.69 17.43 7.83
CA GLU A 177 -15.04 16.83 8.00
C GLU A 177 -16.09 16.96 6.87
N ASP A 178 -16.55 15.80 6.40
CA ASP A 178 -17.80 15.52 5.63
C ASP A 178 -17.98 16.06 4.19
N ASP A 179 -17.13 15.61 3.26
CA ASP A 179 -17.29 15.86 1.82
C ASP A 179 -17.17 14.60 0.93
N ILE A 180 -17.84 13.50 1.32
CA ILE A 180 -17.87 12.24 0.54
C ILE A 180 -18.44 12.44 -0.89
N GLY A 181 -19.36 13.39 -1.07
CA GLY A 181 -19.94 13.73 -2.38
C GLY A 181 -18.93 14.35 -3.36
N LEU A 182 -18.02 15.17 -2.84
CA LEU A 182 -16.94 15.79 -3.60
C LEU A 182 -15.96 14.73 -4.15
N LEU A 183 -15.70 13.70 -3.35
CA LEU A 183 -14.76 12.62 -3.67
C LEU A 183 -15.21 11.77 -4.87
N ASN A 184 -16.50 11.47 -4.99
CA ASN A 184 -17.04 10.76 -6.15
C ASN A 184 -16.94 11.58 -7.44
N LYS A 185 -17.18 12.89 -7.34
CA LYS A 185 -17.11 13.81 -8.47
C LYS A 185 -15.67 13.96 -8.97
N GLU A 186 -14.70 14.07 -8.07
CA GLU A 186 -13.29 14.14 -8.46
C GLU A 186 -12.75 12.82 -9.02
N LEU A 187 -13.16 11.67 -8.46
CA LEU A 187 -12.85 10.38 -9.06
C LEU A 187 -13.37 10.28 -10.49
N GLN A 188 -14.62 10.69 -10.72
CA GLN A 188 -15.19 10.66 -12.06
C GLN A 188 -14.46 11.60 -13.03
N ARG A 189 -14.08 12.81 -12.59
CA ARG A 189 -13.30 13.76 -13.40
C ARG A 189 -11.93 13.22 -13.82
N ILE A 190 -11.21 12.57 -12.91
CA ILE A 190 -9.91 11.94 -13.20
C ILE A 190 -10.10 10.81 -14.22
N LEU A 191 -11.16 10.00 -14.05
CA LEU A 191 -11.46 8.89 -14.95
C LEU A 191 -11.89 9.35 -16.35
N GLU A 192 -12.64 10.45 -16.46
CA GLU A 192 -13.01 11.08 -17.74
C GLU A 192 -11.81 11.65 -18.52
N CYS A 193 -10.63 11.76 -17.90
CA CYS A 193 -9.39 12.13 -18.61
C CYS A 193 -8.75 10.95 -19.34
N SER A 194 -9.21 9.71 -19.11
CA SER A 194 -8.63 8.48 -19.66
C SER A 194 -9.50 7.76 -20.69
N GLY A 195 -10.62 8.36 -21.07
CA GLY A 195 -11.55 7.89 -22.10
C GLY A 195 -11.47 8.71 -23.37
#